data_AF-A0A8T0EP75-F1
#
_entry.id   AF-A0A8T0EP75-F1
#
_cell.length_a   1.000
_cell.length_b   1.000
_cell.length_c   1.000
_cell.angle_alpha   90.00
_cell.angle_beta   90.00
_cell.angle_gamma   90.00
#
_symmetry.space_group_name_H-M   'P 1'
#
loop_
_entity.id
_entity.type
_entity.pdbx_description
1 polymer ?
#
loop_
_entity_poly.entity_id
_entity_poly.type
_entity_poly.pdbx_seq_one_letter_code
_entity_poly.pdbx_strand_id
1 'polypeptide(L)'
;MNGYCSAICSEEKCVHGKCKVIGNGFKCRCNVGFTGPRCEDKIETKSNKLNLWMAMQFTITFAIFLLLSGMFCFLGRMLNKNAKK
;
A
#
# COMPACT_ATOMS: atom_id res chain seq x y z
N MET A 1 -24.86 -32.78 -27.57
CA MET A 1 -23.62 -32.39 -26.87
C MET A 1 -23.79 -30.96 -26.41
N ASN A 2 -23.86 -30.74 -25.09
CA ASN A 2 -24.43 -29.52 -24.51
C ASN A 2 -23.42 -28.35 -24.55
N GLY A 3 -23.77 -27.28 -25.27
CA GLY A 3 -22.95 -26.08 -25.52
C GLY A 3 -22.67 -25.17 -24.31
N TYR A 4 -22.77 -25.66 -23.08
CA TYR A 4 -22.54 -24.85 -21.86
C TYR A 4 -21.07 -24.53 -21.61
N CYS A 5 -20.12 -25.30 -22.16
CA CYS A 5 -18.69 -25.07 -21.93
C CYS A 5 -18.19 -23.73 -22.50
N SER A 6 -18.90 -23.12 -23.46
CA SER A 6 -18.54 -21.81 -23.98
C SER A 6 -19.11 -20.66 -23.15
N ALA A 7 -20.23 -20.84 -22.44
CA ALA A 7 -20.87 -19.76 -21.68
C ALA A 7 -20.11 -19.40 -20.39
N ILE A 8 -19.37 -20.37 -19.83
CA ILE A 8 -18.56 -20.16 -18.62
C ILE A 8 -17.34 -19.25 -18.91
N CYS A 9 -16.83 -19.29 -20.14
CA CYS A 9 -15.75 -18.44 -20.62
C CYS A 9 -16.22 -17.54 -21.78
N SER A 10 -16.66 -16.33 -21.43
CA SER A 10 -16.92 -15.25 -22.40
C SER A 10 -15.71 -14.32 -22.52
N GLU A 11 -15.60 -13.59 -23.63
CA GLU A 11 -14.50 -12.65 -23.89
C GLU A 11 -14.36 -11.58 -22.79
N GLU A 12 -15.46 -11.19 -22.16
CA GLU A 12 -15.48 -10.25 -21.06
C GLU A 12 -14.96 -10.79 -19.73
N LYS A 13 -14.82 -12.12 -19.53
CA LYS A 13 -14.49 -12.67 -18.21
C LYS A 13 -13.06 -12.35 -17.77
N CYS A 14 -12.10 -12.34 -18.68
CA CYS A 14 -10.69 -12.01 -18.38
C CYS A 14 -10.26 -10.80 -19.20
N VAL A 15 -9.83 -9.72 -18.54
CA VAL A 15 -9.43 -8.46 -19.19
C VAL A 15 -8.07 -8.61 -19.88
N HIS A 16 -7.07 -9.09 -19.14
CA HIS A 16 -5.69 -9.27 -19.65
C HIS A 16 -5.20 -10.71 -19.46
N GLY A 17 -5.88 -11.67 -20.07
CA GLY A 17 -5.50 -13.08 -19.97
C GLY A 17 -6.35 -14.03 -20.80
N LYS A 18 -6.15 -15.33 -20.59
CA LYS A 18 -6.93 -16.38 -21.24
C LYS A 18 -7.88 -17.04 -20.25
N CYS A 19 -9.16 -17.09 -20.59
CA CYS A 19 -10.15 -17.83 -19.81
C CYS A 19 -9.96 -19.34 -19.98
N LYS A 20 -10.04 -20.08 -18.88
CA LYS A 20 -9.98 -21.55 -18.86
C LYS A 20 -11.15 -22.09 -18.05
N VAL A 21 -11.90 -23.01 -18.63
CA VAL A 21 -12.96 -23.73 -17.93
C VAL A 21 -12.32 -24.74 -16.97
N ILE A 22 -12.79 -24.75 -15.72
CA ILE A 22 -12.36 -25.65 -14.66
C ILE A 22 -13.59 -26.29 -14.00
N GLY A 23 -13.89 -27.53 -14.40
CA GLY A 23 -15.11 -28.22 -13.97
C GLY A 23 -16.36 -27.45 -14.37
N ASN A 24 -17.12 -26.98 -13.39
CA ASN A 24 -18.34 -26.18 -13.58
C ASN A 24 -18.10 -24.66 -13.50
N GLY A 25 -16.84 -24.21 -13.43
CA GLY A 25 -16.45 -22.80 -13.30
C GLY A 25 -15.37 -22.37 -14.31
N PHE A 26 -14.85 -21.15 -14.14
CA PHE A 26 -13.74 -20.64 -14.94
C PHE A 26 -12.60 -20.10 -14.07
N LYS A 27 -11.41 -20.02 -14.66
CA LYS A 27 -10.25 -19.33 -14.10
C LYS A 27 -9.52 -18.57 -15.20
N CYS A 28 -9.09 -17.36 -14.88
CA CYS A 28 -8.24 -16.58 -15.79
C CYS A 28 -6.77 -16.96 -15.60
N ARG A 29 -6.09 -17.28 -16.71
CA ARG A 29 -4.64 -17.31 -16.77
C ARG A 29 -4.17 -15.94 -17.24
N CYS A 30 -3.67 -15.13 -16.30
CA CYS A 30 -3.23 -13.77 -16.59
C CYS A 30 -1.96 -13.72 -17.42
N ASN A 31 -1.87 -12.70 -18.26
CA ASN A 31 -0.65 -12.35 -18.97
C ASN A 31 0.40 -11.83 -17.98
N VAL A 32 1.67 -11.88 -18.38
CA VAL A 32 2.78 -11.38 -17.55
C VAL A 32 2.54 -9.90 -17.22
N GLY A 33 2.69 -9.55 -15.94
CA GLY A 33 2.45 -8.19 -15.47
C GLY A 33 1.00 -7.87 -15.11
N PHE A 34 0.10 -8.86 -15.10
CA PHE A 34 -1.29 -8.70 -14.64
C PHE A 34 -1.66 -9.74 -13.58
N THR A 35 -2.55 -9.35 -12.65
CA THR A 35 -3.05 -10.14 -11.54
C THR A 35 -4.52 -9.78 -11.28
N GLY A 36 -5.12 -10.39 -10.27
CA GLY A 36 -6.54 -10.26 -9.95
C GLY A 36 -7.39 -11.40 -10.55
N PRO A 37 -8.64 -11.58 -10.08
CA PRO A 37 -9.52 -12.68 -10.52
C PRO A 37 -9.81 -12.69 -12.02
N ARG A 38 -9.83 -11.51 -12.65
CA ARG A 38 -10.08 -11.28 -14.08
C ARG A 38 -8.87 -10.68 -14.80
N CYS A 39 -7.70 -10.66 -14.17
CA CYS A 39 -6.49 -10.03 -14.71
C CYS A 39 -6.69 -8.52 -14.96
N GLU A 40 -7.47 -7.86 -14.09
CA GLU A 40 -7.78 -6.43 -14.14
C GLU A 40 -6.67 -5.58 -13.53
N ASP A 41 -5.88 -6.15 -12.61
CA ASP A 41 -4.86 -5.42 -11.87
C ASP A 41 -3.51 -5.54 -12.58
N LYS A 42 -2.82 -4.42 -12.80
CA LYS A 42 -1.43 -4.46 -13.27
C LYS A 42 -0.53 -4.77 -12.08
N ILE A 43 0.35 -5.75 -12.23
CA ILE A 43 1.42 -6.02 -11.28
C ILE A 43 2.37 -4.83 -11.38
N GLU A 44 2.18 -3.84 -10.51
CA GLU A 44 3.18 -2.83 -10.28
C GLU A 44 4.36 -3.55 -9.63
N THR A 45 5.42 -3.79 -10.40
CA THR A 45 6.75 -4.12 -9.85
C THR A 45 7.33 -2.90 -9.15
N LYS A 46 6.57 -2.29 -8.25
CA LYS A 46 7.16 -1.50 -7.19
C LYS A 46 7.72 -2.54 -6.24
N SER A 47 9.00 -2.86 -6.44
CA SER A 47 9.87 -3.38 -5.39
C SER A 47 9.38 -2.76 -4.10
N ASN A 48 8.85 -3.56 -3.17
CA ASN A 48 8.25 -3.08 -1.94
C ASN A 48 9.07 -1.89 -1.45
N LYS A 49 8.60 -0.68 -1.75
CA LYS A 49 9.07 0.52 -1.08
C LYS A 49 8.30 0.44 0.22
N LEU A 50 8.67 -0.56 1.04
CA LEU A 50 8.41 -0.57 2.46
C LEU A 50 8.81 0.84 2.86
N ASN A 51 7.80 1.65 3.14
CA ASN A 51 7.89 3.10 3.16
C ASN A 51 8.83 3.50 4.30
N LEU A 52 10.14 3.49 4.04
CA LEU A 52 11.20 3.77 5.00
C LEU A 52 11.07 5.20 5.54
N TRP A 53 10.47 6.07 4.74
CA TRP A 53 10.15 7.45 5.10
C TRP A 53 9.10 7.57 6.22
N MET A 54 8.21 6.59 6.41
CA MET A 54 7.27 6.59 7.54
C MET A 54 7.99 6.30 8.87
N ALA A 55 8.94 5.37 8.89
CA ALA A 55 9.80 5.15 10.06
C ALA A 55 10.71 6.35 10.35
N MET A 56 11.17 7.02 9.28
CA MET A 56 11.99 8.23 9.37
C MET A 56 11.16 9.42 9.91
N GLN A 57 9.88 9.56 9.55
CA GLN A 57 9.04 10.64 10.06
C GLN A 57 8.65 10.48 11.53
N PHE A 58 8.34 9.28 12.03
CA PHE A 58 7.97 9.08 13.43
C PHE A 58 9.12 9.34 14.41
N THR A 59 10.34 8.93 14.04
CA THR A 59 11.53 9.16 14.88
C THR A 59 11.93 10.64 14.89
N ILE A 60 11.86 11.31 13.74
CA ILE A 60 12.19 12.73 13.60
C ILE A 60 11.16 13.61 14.31
N THR A 61 9.86 13.32 14.18
CA THR A 61 8.81 14.08 14.88
C THR A 61 8.92 13.94 16.41
N PHE A 62 9.19 12.73 16.90
CA PHE A 62 9.40 12.51 18.34
C PHE A 62 10.65 13.23 18.86
N ALA A 63 11.77 13.16 18.13
CA ALA A 63 13.00 13.87 18.49
C ALA A 63 12.80 15.39 18.50
N ILE A 64 12.12 15.95 17.49
CA ILE A 64 11.80 17.38 17.43
C ILE A 64 10.87 17.79 18.59
N PHE A 65 9.89 16.96 18.95
CA PHE A 65 9.01 17.23 20.08
C PHE A 65 9.75 17.24 21.43
N LEU A 66 10.71 16.33 21.61
CA LEU A 66 11.59 16.30 22.78
C LEU A 66 12.54 17.50 22.84
N LEU A 67 13.07 17.93 21.69
CA LEU A 67 13.91 19.12 21.60
C LEU A 67 13.11 20.40 21.88
N LEU A 68 11.90 20.52 21.34
CA LEU A 68 11.04 21.68 21.56
C LEU A 68 10.52 21.75 22.99
N SER A 69 10.06 20.64 23.58
CA SER A 69 9.64 20.59 24.99
C SER A 69 10.82 20.86 25.95
N GLY A 70 11.99 20.30 25.67
CA GLY A 70 13.22 20.57 26.40
C GLY A 70 13.65 22.04 26.32
N MET A 71 13.60 22.64 25.13
CA MET A 71 13.87 24.07 24.93
C MET A 71 12.81 24.96 25.60
N PHE A 72 11.54 24.57 25.60
CA PHE A 72 10.48 25.29 26.30
C PHE A 72 10.68 25.26 27.81
N CYS A 73 11.07 24.11 28.39
CA CYS A 73 11.42 24.01 29.80
C CYS A 73 12.67 24.83 30.15
N PHE A 74 13.66 24.85 29.26
CA PHE A 74 14.88 25.63 29.46
C PHE A 74 14.61 27.13 29.40
N LEU A 75 13.84 27.59 28.40
CA LEU A 75 13.36 28.97 28.31
C LEU A 75 12.50 29.35 29.51
N GLY A 76 11.59 28.48 29.97
CA GLY A 76 10.81 28.70 31.18
C GLY A 76 11.69 28.87 32.43
N ARG A 77 12.76 28.07 32.56
CA ARG A 77 13.74 28.23 33.66
C ARG A 77 14.60 29.48 33.51
N MET A 78 14.95 29.86 32.28
CA MET A 78 15.70 31.08 31.99
C MET A 78 14.86 32.33 32.27
N LEU A 79 13.58 32.35 31.87
CA LEU A 79 12.64 33.43 32.19
C LEU A 79 12.36 33.51 33.69
N ASN A 80 12.22 32.36 34.37
CA ASN A 80 12.06 32.32 35.82
C ASN A 80 13.31 32.79 36.59
N LYS A 81 14.52 32.52 36.06
CA LYS A 81 15.77 33.06 36.62
C LYS A 81 15.91 34.57 36.42
N ASN A 82 15.43 35.11 35.31
CA ASN A 82 15.44 36.56 35.06
C ASN A 82 14.31 37.30 35.82
N ALA A 83 13.22 36.64 36.20
CA ALA A 83 12.14 37.22 36.99
C ALA A 83 12.42 37.31 38.51
N LYS A 84 13.52 36.69 38.98
CA LYS A 84 13.99 36.76 40.38
C LYS A 84 15.25 37.60 40.58
N LYS A 85 15.64 38.41 39.59
CA LYS A 85 16.66 39.45 39.70
C LYS A 85 15.98 40.82 39.61
#